data_AF-A0A0F7F992-F1
#
_entry.id   AF-A0A0F7F992-F1
#
_cell.length_a   1.000
_cell.length_b   1.000
_cell.length_c   1.000
_cell.angle_alpha   90.00
_cell.angle_beta   90.00
_cell.angle_gamma   90.00
#
_symmetry.space_group_name_H-M   'P 1'
#
loop_
_entity.id
_entity.type
_entity.pdbx_description
1 polymer ?
#
loop_
_entity_poly.entity_id
_entity_poly.type
_entity_poly.pdbx_seq_one_letter_code
_entity_poly.pdbx_strand_id
1 'polypeptide(L)'
;MTVHKVLLIILLLNIFNPIPITAAEPVPNKDNISIRVDPQKNQLLLFSNSQLIKKYPIAMGKQETPSPVGEYAVINKHKNWGKGFGTRWIGLNVPWGFYGIHGTNRPYSIGHNASHGCIRMHNHDVEELYEFVRVGTKISFGGHVFGKLDMNPRTLAKGDSGGDVQIIQYRLRSAGFYNGECNGKFNSSTEIALKDYEKKHGLPVDGVAGYHDYIHLGLIE
;
A
#
# COMPACT_ATOMS: atom_id res chain seq x y z
N MET A 1 43.38 18.69 78.54
CA MET A 1 44.00 19.47 77.44
C MET A 1 44.50 18.43 76.45
N THR A 2 44.02 18.31 75.21
CA THR A 2 43.47 19.29 74.27
C THR A 2 42.61 18.53 73.24
N VAL A 3 41.53 19.17 72.79
CA VAL A 3 40.59 18.71 71.75
C VAL A 3 41.23 18.79 70.36
N HIS A 4 40.49 18.37 69.32
CA HIS A 4 40.64 18.57 67.85
C HIS A 4 41.15 17.32 67.12
N LYS A 5 40.56 16.82 66.01
CA LYS A 5 39.54 17.31 65.08
C LYS A 5 39.01 16.09 64.30
N VAL A 6 37.70 16.03 64.07
CA VAL A 6 37.07 15.15 63.07
C VAL A 6 37.47 15.64 61.68
N LEU A 7 37.98 14.75 60.82
CA LEU A 7 38.06 15.00 59.38
C LEU A 7 37.44 13.81 58.63
N LEU A 8 36.20 14.02 58.22
CA LEU A 8 35.44 13.13 57.34
C LEU A 8 35.94 13.35 55.91
N ILE A 9 36.73 12.41 55.38
CA ILE A 9 37.14 12.40 53.97
C ILE A 9 36.16 11.49 53.23
N ILE A 10 35.17 12.10 52.58
CA ILE A 10 34.32 11.46 51.57
C ILE A 10 35.18 11.38 50.29
N LEU A 11 35.74 10.21 50.00
CA LEU A 11 36.35 9.96 48.69
C LEU A 11 35.33 9.21 47.82
N LEU A 12 34.69 9.97 46.93
CA LEU A 12 33.82 9.48 45.86
C LEU A 12 34.60 8.50 44.97
N LEU A 13 34.30 7.21 45.07
CA LEU A 13 34.72 6.24 44.05
C LEU A 13 33.93 6.54 42.77
N ASN A 14 34.61 7.18 41.82
CA ASN A 14 34.13 7.36 40.45
C ASN A 14 33.87 5.99 39.82
N ILE A 15 32.62 5.54 39.87
CA ILE A 15 32.10 4.47 39.00
C ILE A 15 31.97 5.02 37.59
N PHE A 16 33.10 5.10 36.88
CA PHE A 16 33.08 5.14 35.41
C PHE A 16 32.60 3.77 34.93
N ASN A 17 31.28 3.56 34.91
CA ASN A 17 30.71 2.51 34.09
C ASN A 17 30.93 2.94 32.64
N PRO A 18 31.75 2.22 31.84
CA PRO A 18 31.82 2.52 30.43
C PRO A 18 30.41 2.37 29.86
N ILE A 19 29.89 3.45 29.26
CA ILE A 19 28.69 3.37 28.44
C ILE A 19 28.98 2.29 27.41
N PRO A 20 28.16 1.22 27.28
CA PRO A 20 28.35 0.28 26.20
C PRO A 20 28.27 1.08 24.90
N ILE A 21 29.42 1.18 24.22
CA ILE A 21 29.47 1.68 22.85
C ILE A 21 28.68 0.64 22.06
N THR A 22 27.40 0.91 21.81
CA THR A 22 26.65 0.10 20.86
C THR A 22 27.43 0.17 19.56
N ALA A 23 27.89 -0.97 19.06
CA ALA A 23 28.35 -1.07 17.70
C ALA A 23 27.23 -0.45 16.83
N ALA A 24 27.59 0.44 15.90
CA ALA A 24 26.64 0.95 14.93
C ALA A 24 25.86 -0.23 14.37
N GLU A 25 24.53 -0.14 14.35
CA GLU A 25 23.68 -1.21 13.81
C GLU A 25 24.27 -1.65 12.46
N PRO A 26 24.45 -2.96 12.22
CA PRO A 26 25.02 -3.44 10.97
C PRO A 26 24.21 -2.82 9.82
N VAL A 27 24.91 -2.16 8.88
CA VAL A 27 24.29 -1.59 7.69
C VAL A 27 23.39 -2.67 7.09
N PRO A 28 22.08 -2.42 6.93
CA PRO A 28 21.15 -3.46 6.50
C PRO A 28 21.65 -4.09 5.20
N ASN A 29 21.80 -5.41 5.19
CA ASN A 29 22.11 -6.14 3.98
C ASN A 29 21.07 -5.76 2.91
N LYS A 30 21.49 -5.47 1.67
CA LYS A 30 20.61 -5.10 0.55
C LYS A 30 20.26 -6.29 -0.35
N ASP A 31 20.55 -7.51 0.10
CA ASP A 31 20.19 -8.73 -0.62
C ASP A 31 18.70 -9.04 -0.46
N ASN A 32 18.08 -9.55 -1.54
CA ASN A 32 16.69 -10.01 -1.58
C ASN A 32 15.68 -9.03 -0.96
N ILE A 33 15.70 -7.79 -1.44
CA ILE A 33 14.78 -6.74 -1.00
C ILE A 33 13.34 -7.07 -1.44
N SER A 34 12.41 -6.96 -0.51
CA SER A 34 10.96 -7.01 -0.75
C SER A 34 10.21 -5.99 0.11
N ILE A 35 9.01 -5.64 -0.33
CA ILE A 35 8.14 -4.71 0.38
C ILE A 35 6.82 -5.38 0.70
N ARG A 36 6.27 -5.08 1.89
CA ARG A 36 4.88 -5.35 2.23
C ARG A 36 4.17 -4.05 2.61
N VAL A 37 2.99 -3.84 2.07
CA VAL A 37 2.11 -2.72 2.43
C VAL A 37 1.03 -3.23 3.38
N ASP A 38 0.94 -2.58 4.54
CA ASP A 38 -0.08 -2.84 5.56
C ASP A 38 -1.13 -1.70 5.53
N PRO A 39 -2.32 -1.95 4.95
CA PRO A 39 -3.36 -0.94 4.84
C PRO A 39 -4.08 -0.65 6.16
N GLN A 40 -3.97 -1.52 7.18
CA GLN A 40 -4.60 -1.22 8.47
C GLN A 40 -3.80 -0.21 9.28
N LYS A 41 -2.48 -0.22 9.10
CA LYS A 41 -1.56 0.69 9.82
C LYS A 41 -1.08 1.87 8.98
N ASN A 42 -1.45 1.94 7.70
CA ASN A 42 -0.89 2.87 6.73
C ASN A 42 0.64 2.85 6.76
N GLN A 43 1.20 1.63 6.65
CA GLN A 43 2.64 1.39 6.73
C GLN A 43 3.16 0.64 5.50
N LEU A 44 4.33 1.06 5.04
CA LEU A 44 5.18 0.28 4.14
C LEU A 44 6.30 -0.35 4.96
N LEU A 45 6.42 -1.68 4.86
CA LEU A 45 7.40 -2.50 5.56
C LEU A 45 8.46 -2.96 4.55
N LEU A 46 9.71 -2.63 4.79
CA LEU A 46 10.84 -3.02 3.94
C LEU A 46 11.59 -4.20 4.57
N PHE A 47 11.84 -5.23 3.78
CA PHE A 47 12.52 -6.45 4.21
C PHE A 47 13.80 -6.68 3.39
N SER A 48 14.80 -7.28 4.05
CA SER A 48 15.94 -7.93 3.39
C SER A 48 16.03 -9.36 3.91
N ASN A 49 16.15 -10.35 3.01
CA ASN A 49 16.20 -11.77 3.38
C ASN A 49 15.11 -12.17 4.38
N SER A 50 13.89 -11.66 4.18
CA SER A 50 12.72 -11.85 5.07
C SER A 50 12.82 -11.24 6.47
N GLN A 51 13.92 -10.57 6.81
CA GLN A 51 14.04 -9.77 8.02
C GLN A 51 13.51 -8.36 7.76
N LEU A 52 12.63 -7.89 8.65
CA LEU A 52 12.15 -6.51 8.62
C LEU A 52 13.31 -5.56 8.94
N ILE A 53 13.62 -4.65 8.02
CA ILE A 53 14.70 -3.67 8.20
C ILE A 53 14.18 -2.25 8.42
N LYS A 54 13.00 -1.89 7.88
CA LYS A 54 12.43 -0.55 8.08
C LYS A 54 10.92 -0.52 7.96
N LYS A 55 10.30 0.47 8.63
CA LYS A 55 8.88 0.81 8.49
C LYS A 55 8.77 2.28 8.10
N TYR A 56 7.87 2.57 7.17
CA TYR A 56 7.59 3.93 6.72
C TYR A 56 6.11 4.24 6.86
N PRO A 57 5.73 5.42 7.38
CA PRO A 57 4.36 5.89 7.30
C PRO A 57 4.04 6.24 5.84
N ILE A 58 2.84 5.87 5.38
CA ILE A 58 2.41 6.10 4.00
C ILE A 58 1.00 6.68 3.92
N ALA A 59 0.64 7.26 2.78
CA ALA A 59 -0.75 7.48 2.40
C ALA A 59 -1.17 6.48 1.33
N MET A 60 -2.40 6.00 1.40
CA MET A 60 -2.98 5.04 0.46
C MET A 60 -4.16 5.64 -0.32
N GLY A 61 -4.68 4.86 -1.26
CA GLY A 61 -5.90 5.19 -2.00
C GLY A 61 -7.10 5.37 -1.09
N LYS A 62 -8.03 6.23 -1.50
CA LYS A 62 -9.34 6.37 -0.86
C LYS A 62 -10.20 5.14 -1.12
N GLN A 63 -11.33 5.00 -0.43
CA GLN A 63 -12.26 3.90 -0.66
C GLN A 63 -12.75 3.87 -2.13
N GLU A 64 -12.97 5.04 -2.74
CA GLU A 64 -13.47 5.16 -4.12
C GLU A 64 -12.35 4.94 -5.16
N THR A 65 -11.09 5.07 -4.76
CA THR A 65 -9.92 4.89 -5.63
C THR A 65 -8.84 4.10 -4.89
N PRO A 66 -9.13 2.82 -4.56
CA PRO A 66 -8.32 2.05 -3.63
C PRO A 66 -6.94 1.76 -4.20
N SER A 67 -5.97 1.59 -3.30
CA SER A 67 -4.70 0.99 -3.67
C SER A 67 -4.91 -0.47 -4.08
N PRO A 68 -4.08 -1.00 -5.00
CA PRO A 68 -4.19 -2.39 -5.42
C PRO A 68 -3.99 -3.35 -4.24
N VAL A 69 -4.52 -4.57 -4.35
CA VAL A 69 -4.32 -5.67 -3.38
C VAL A 69 -3.69 -6.84 -4.14
N GLY A 70 -2.72 -7.51 -3.54
CA GLY A 70 -2.00 -8.64 -4.13
C GLY A 70 -0.52 -8.35 -4.43
N GLU A 71 0.06 -9.15 -5.32
CA GLU A 71 1.51 -9.16 -5.58
C GLU A 71 1.87 -8.40 -6.86
N TYR A 72 2.85 -7.50 -6.74
CA TYR A 72 3.36 -6.67 -7.82
C TYR A 72 4.88 -6.60 -7.81
N ALA A 73 5.45 -6.00 -8.84
CA ALA A 73 6.88 -5.76 -8.97
C ALA A 73 7.16 -4.34 -9.47
N VAL A 74 8.30 -3.80 -9.04
CA VAL A 74 8.84 -2.54 -9.57
C VAL A 74 9.21 -2.73 -11.05
N ILE A 75 8.71 -1.86 -11.93
CA ILE A 75 9.00 -1.90 -13.37
C ILE A 75 9.85 -0.74 -13.87
N ASN A 76 9.81 0.40 -13.20
CA ASN A 76 10.62 1.57 -13.54
C ASN A 76 10.84 2.45 -12.31
N LYS A 77 11.81 3.34 -12.42
CA LYS A 77 12.20 4.26 -11.35
C LYS A 77 12.66 5.58 -11.96
N HIS A 78 12.17 6.69 -11.42
CA HIS A 78 12.51 8.02 -11.92
C HIS A 78 12.77 8.99 -10.77
N LYS A 79 13.77 9.85 -10.95
CA LYS A 79 13.96 11.05 -10.13
C LYS A 79 13.13 12.17 -10.76
N ASN A 80 12.34 12.88 -9.95
CA ASN A 80 11.54 14.04 -10.38
C ASN A 80 10.52 13.77 -11.51
N TRP A 81 9.65 12.78 -11.34
CA TRP A 81 8.62 12.42 -12.35
C TRP A 81 7.60 13.55 -12.64
N GLY A 82 7.31 14.39 -11.66
CA GLY A 82 6.42 15.53 -11.83
C GLY A 82 6.09 16.23 -10.50
N LYS A 83 5.61 17.47 -10.58
CA LYS A 83 5.43 18.35 -9.40
C LYS A 83 4.59 17.74 -8.27
N GLY A 84 3.61 16.90 -8.59
CA GLY A 84 2.73 16.24 -7.62
C GLY A 84 3.27 14.96 -6.99
N PHE A 85 4.36 14.40 -7.53
CA PHE A 85 4.88 13.08 -7.15
C PHE A 85 6.10 13.16 -6.21
N GLY A 86 6.47 14.36 -5.79
CA GLY A 86 7.64 14.58 -4.96
C GLY A 86 8.94 14.27 -5.69
N THR A 87 9.93 13.77 -4.96
CA THR A 87 11.32 13.69 -5.44
C THR A 87 11.65 12.38 -6.15
N ARG A 88 10.89 11.31 -5.90
CA ARG A 88 11.09 9.97 -6.48
C ARG A 88 9.77 9.35 -6.91
N TRP A 89 9.84 8.54 -7.96
CA TRP A 89 8.78 7.67 -8.47
C TRP A 89 9.30 6.25 -8.64
N ILE A 90 8.54 5.27 -8.15
CA ILE A 90 8.79 3.83 -8.28
C ILE A 90 7.51 3.22 -8.88
N GLY A 91 7.53 2.90 -10.17
CA GLY A 91 6.35 2.41 -10.90
C GLY A 91 6.14 0.90 -10.73
N LEU A 92 4.87 0.48 -10.73
CA LEU A 92 4.42 -0.90 -10.50
C LEU A 92 3.71 -1.49 -11.72
N ASN A 93 3.77 -2.81 -11.89
CA ASN A 93 3.07 -3.56 -12.94
C ASN A 93 1.57 -3.80 -12.64
N VAL A 94 0.84 -2.76 -12.23
CA VAL A 94 -0.61 -2.88 -11.99
C VAL A 94 -1.34 -2.85 -13.36
N PRO A 95 -2.17 -3.87 -13.68
CA PRO A 95 -2.67 -4.04 -15.05
C PRO A 95 -3.69 -2.99 -15.49
N TRP A 96 -4.40 -2.37 -14.53
CA TRP A 96 -5.46 -1.40 -14.83
C TRP A 96 -4.99 0.06 -14.88
N GLY A 97 -3.73 0.39 -14.60
CA GLY A 97 -3.28 1.77 -14.69
C GLY A 97 -1.84 2.06 -14.22
N PHE A 98 -1.51 3.34 -14.14
CA PHE A 98 -0.21 3.79 -13.65
C PHE A 98 -0.25 3.92 -12.13
N TYR A 99 0.29 2.90 -11.45
CA TYR A 99 0.43 2.87 -10.01
C TYR A 99 1.90 2.92 -9.62
N GLY A 100 2.17 3.58 -8.50
CA GLY A 100 3.52 3.75 -8.00
C GLY A 100 3.60 4.05 -6.53
N ILE A 101 4.81 3.90 -6.00
CA ILE A 101 5.24 4.48 -4.73
C ILE A 101 5.99 5.76 -5.06
N HIS A 102 5.59 6.87 -4.44
CA HIS A 102 6.17 8.17 -4.77
C HIS A 102 6.21 9.11 -3.55
N GLY A 103 7.00 10.18 -3.67
CA GLY A 103 7.05 11.25 -2.67
C GLY A 103 5.76 12.09 -2.66
N THR A 104 5.76 13.26 -2.03
CA THR A 104 4.56 14.11 -2.04
C THR A 104 4.89 15.58 -1.86
N ASN A 105 4.07 16.45 -2.45
CA ASN A 105 4.03 17.87 -2.12
C ASN A 105 2.94 18.20 -1.07
N ARG A 106 2.23 17.18 -0.57
CA ARG A 106 1.20 17.27 0.48
C ARG A 106 1.58 16.36 1.65
N PRO A 107 2.60 16.72 2.45
CA PRO A 107 3.10 15.86 3.52
C PRO A 107 2.06 15.53 4.58
N TYR A 108 1.08 16.42 4.79
CA TYR A 108 -0.07 16.19 5.69
C TYR A 108 -0.97 15.01 5.25
N SER A 109 -0.86 14.54 4.00
CA SER A 109 -1.64 13.37 3.54
C SER A 109 -1.08 12.04 4.04
N ILE A 110 0.17 12.00 4.51
CA ILE A 110 0.79 10.78 5.04
C ILE A 110 0.05 10.32 6.29
N GLY A 111 -0.15 9.02 6.43
CA GLY A 111 -0.96 8.41 7.50
C GLY A 111 -2.45 8.32 7.19
N HIS A 112 -2.91 8.77 6.02
CA HIS A 112 -4.33 8.82 5.65
C HIS A 112 -4.62 8.15 4.29
N ASN A 113 -5.87 7.76 4.07
CA ASN A 113 -6.37 7.30 2.77
C ASN A 113 -6.77 8.53 1.93
N ALA A 114 -5.84 9.04 1.12
CA ALA A 114 -5.95 10.37 0.52
C ALA A 114 -5.45 10.46 -0.94
N SER A 115 -5.01 9.34 -1.53
CA SER A 115 -4.53 9.28 -2.91
C SER A 115 -5.59 8.69 -3.86
N HIS A 116 -5.27 8.67 -5.16
CA HIS A 116 -6.05 7.96 -6.18
C HIS A 116 -5.48 6.55 -6.44
N GLY A 117 -5.09 5.86 -5.37
CA GLY A 117 -4.59 4.48 -5.41
C GLY A 117 -3.07 4.33 -5.31
N CYS A 118 -2.28 5.34 -5.66
CA CYS A 118 -0.82 5.33 -5.47
C CYS A 118 -0.42 5.39 -3.99
N ILE A 119 0.76 4.86 -3.65
CA ILE A 119 1.35 5.01 -2.32
C ILE A 119 2.12 6.32 -2.27
N ARG A 120 1.78 7.20 -1.31
CA ARG A 120 2.55 8.42 -1.02
C ARG A 120 3.43 8.20 0.19
N MET A 121 4.63 8.74 0.14
CA MET A 121 5.60 8.76 1.23
C MET A 121 6.10 10.19 1.46
N HIS A 122 6.68 10.46 2.63
CA HIS A 122 7.49 11.67 2.77
C HIS A 122 8.67 11.62 1.79
N ASN A 123 9.13 12.79 1.33
CA ASN A 123 10.20 12.84 0.33
C ASN A 123 11.50 12.21 0.84
N HIS A 124 11.86 12.41 2.11
CA HIS A 124 13.05 11.76 2.68
C HIS A 124 12.92 10.23 2.74
N ASP A 125 11.73 9.72 3.08
CA ASP A 125 11.48 8.28 3.15
C ASP A 125 11.54 7.62 1.76
N VAL A 126 10.92 8.23 0.74
CA VAL A 126 10.97 7.66 -0.61
C VAL A 126 12.37 7.74 -1.21
N GLU A 127 13.16 8.76 -0.86
CA GLU A 127 14.55 8.89 -1.28
C GLU A 127 15.40 7.76 -0.74
N GLU A 128 15.22 7.41 0.53
CA GLU A 128 15.87 6.26 1.12
C GLU A 128 15.39 4.94 0.49
N LEU A 129 14.07 4.72 0.42
CA LEU A 129 13.48 3.52 -0.17
C LEU A 129 13.99 3.29 -1.60
N TYR A 130 14.13 4.37 -2.37
CA TYR A 130 14.64 4.36 -3.73
C TYR A 130 16.05 3.75 -3.83
N GLU A 131 16.90 3.89 -2.80
CA GLU A 131 18.25 3.31 -2.78
C GLU A 131 18.28 1.83 -2.37
N PHE A 132 17.16 1.29 -1.88
CA PHE A 132 17.00 -0.14 -1.57
C PHE A 132 16.38 -0.91 -2.74
N VAL A 133 15.34 -0.37 -3.36
CA VAL A 133 14.57 -1.10 -4.37
C VAL A 133 15.23 -1.09 -5.74
N ARG A 134 15.09 -2.20 -6.48
CA ARG A 134 15.53 -2.34 -7.88
C ARG A 134 14.31 -2.68 -8.75
N VAL A 135 14.45 -2.52 -10.07
CA VAL A 135 13.48 -3.12 -11.01
C VAL A 135 13.42 -4.63 -10.73
N GLY A 136 12.20 -5.17 -10.63
CA GLY A 136 11.93 -6.55 -10.23
C GLY A 136 11.70 -6.75 -8.72
N THR A 137 12.00 -5.77 -7.85
CA THR A 137 11.69 -5.86 -6.42
C THR A 137 10.21 -6.16 -6.22
N LYS A 138 9.91 -7.19 -5.42
CA LYS A 138 8.54 -7.65 -5.14
C LYS A 138 7.88 -6.77 -4.10
N ILE A 139 6.59 -6.51 -4.31
CA ILE A 139 5.76 -5.66 -3.47
C ILE A 139 4.43 -6.37 -3.25
N SER A 140 4.16 -6.72 -2.00
CA SER A 140 2.91 -7.35 -1.56
C SER A 140 1.99 -6.30 -0.93
N PHE A 141 0.79 -6.13 -1.48
CA PHE A 141 -0.24 -5.28 -0.90
C PHE A 141 -1.23 -6.15 -0.12
N GLY A 142 -1.25 -5.98 1.21
CA GLY A 142 -2.26 -6.60 2.05
C GLY A 142 -3.64 -5.96 1.89
N GLY A 143 -4.61 -6.52 2.60
CA GLY A 143 -6.00 -6.07 2.60
C GLY A 143 -6.93 -7.01 1.86
N HIS A 144 -8.19 -6.61 1.73
CA HIS A 144 -9.22 -7.35 1.02
C HIS A 144 -9.66 -6.54 -0.20
N VAL A 145 -9.90 -7.22 -1.32
CA VAL A 145 -10.11 -6.58 -2.63
C VAL A 145 -11.35 -5.69 -2.63
N PHE A 146 -12.36 -6.03 -1.83
CA PHE A 146 -13.60 -5.26 -1.68
C PHE A 146 -13.55 -4.19 -0.57
N GLY A 147 -12.35 -3.89 -0.04
CA GLY A 147 -12.19 -2.90 1.03
C GLY A 147 -12.24 -3.52 2.43
N LYS A 148 -12.65 -2.75 3.44
CA LYS A 148 -12.69 -3.24 4.83
C LYS A 148 -13.88 -4.20 5.03
N LEU A 149 -13.67 -5.24 5.83
CA LEU A 149 -14.66 -6.30 6.06
C LEU A 149 -15.91 -5.83 6.83
N ASP A 150 -15.81 -4.72 7.55
CA ASP A 150 -16.89 -4.09 8.31
C ASP A 150 -17.62 -2.99 7.53
N MET A 151 -17.32 -2.82 6.24
CA MET A 151 -17.95 -1.83 5.37
C MET A 151 -18.48 -2.48 4.10
N ASN A 152 -19.53 -1.89 3.53
CA ASN A 152 -20.00 -2.29 2.21
C ASN A 152 -18.93 -1.98 1.15
N PRO A 153 -18.74 -2.87 0.15
CA PRO A 153 -17.88 -2.55 -0.98
C PRO A 153 -18.38 -1.30 -1.71
N ARG A 154 -17.47 -0.58 -2.35
CA ARG A 154 -17.86 0.58 -3.19
C ARG A 154 -18.75 0.12 -4.34
N THR A 155 -19.61 1.00 -4.83
CA THR A 155 -20.30 0.77 -6.11
C THR A 155 -19.31 0.93 -7.25
N LEU A 156 -19.49 0.12 -8.30
CA LEU A 156 -18.62 0.13 -9.47
C LEU A 156 -19.42 0.44 -10.73
N ALA A 157 -18.95 1.45 -11.46
CA ALA A 157 -19.56 1.89 -12.71
C ALA A 157 -18.49 2.16 -13.77
N LYS A 158 -18.95 2.48 -14.97
CA LYS A 158 -18.07 2.82 -16.08
C LYS A 158 -17.08 3.94 -15.71
N GLY A 159 -15.79 3.67 -15.93
CA GLY A 159 -14.68 4.56 -15.56
C GLY A 159 -13.90 4.07 -14.33
N ASP A 160 -14.49 3.21 -13.50
CA ASP A 160 -13.80 2.62 -12.37
C ASP A 160 -12.70 1.65 -12.80
N SER A 161 -11.69 1.52 -11.93
CA SER A 161 -10.64 0.52 -12.10
C SER A 161 -10.18 -0.03 -10.75
N GLY A 162 -9.71 -1.27 -10.75
CA GLY A 162 -9.29 -1.95 -9.54
C GLY A 162 -9.34 -3.47 -9.65
N GLY A 163 -8.83 -4.14 -8.62
CA GLY A 163 -8.95 -5.60 -8.49
C GLY A 163 -10.41 -6.05 -8.30
N ASP A 164 -11.24 -5.21 -7.67
CA ASP A 164 -12.68 -5.41 -7.51
C ASP A 164 -13.40 -5.48 -8.87
N VAL A 165 -13.09 -4.54 -9.77
CA VAL A 165 -13.54 -4.57 -11.17
C VAL A 165 -13.08 -5.84 -11.87
N GLN A 166 -11.82 -6.24 -11.66
CA GLN A 166 -11.26 -7.44 -12.29
C GLN A 166 -12.00 -8.70 -11.84
N ILE A 167 -12.34 -8.80 -10.56
CA ILE A 167 -13.10 -9.92 -10.00
C ILE A 167 -14.51 -9.97 -10.62
N ILE A 168 -15.19 -8.84 -10.77
CA ILE A 168 -16.51 -8.80 -11.44
C ILE A 168 -16.40 -9.27 -12.88
N GLN A 169 -15.39 -8.81 -13.62
CA GLN A 169 -15.16 -9.26 -15.00
C GLN A 169 -14.97 -10.78 -15.06
N TYR A 170 -14.25 -11.38 -14.12
CA TYR A 170 -14.13 -12.83 -14.02
C TYR A 170 -15.45 -13.54 -13.70
N ARG A 171 -16.26 -12.99 -12.78
CA ARG A 171 -17.58 -13.56 -12.46
C ARG A 171 -18.54 -13.48 -13.64
N LEU A 172 -18.64 -12.32 -14.29
CA LEU A 172 -19.46 -12.15 -15.49
C LEU A 172 -19.01 -13.08 -16.62
N ARG A 173 -17.70 -13.26 -16.80
CA ARG A 173 -17.16 -14.22 -17.78
C ARG A 173 -17.54 -15.65 -17.43
N SER A 174 -17.35 -16.03 -16.18
CA SER A 174 -17.72 -17.37 -15.67
C SER A 174 -19.22 -17.65 -15.82
N ALA A 175 -20.06 -16.63 -15.73
CA ALA A 175 -21.50 -16.71 -15.94
C ALA A 175 -21.91 -16.67 -17.43
N GLY A 176 -20.96 -16.46 -18.37
CA GLY A 176 -21.21 -16.42 -19.81
C GLY A 176 -21.63 -15.06 -20.38
N PHE A 177 -21.48 -13.97 -19.62
CA PHE A 177 -21.89 -12.62 -20.02
C PHE A 177 -20.74 -11.73 -20.50
N TYR A 178 -19.49 -12.08 -20.19
CA TYR A 178 -18.33 -11.25 -20.51
C TYR A 178 -17.24 -12.00 -21.27
N ASN A 179 -16.97 -11.58 -22.51
CA ASN A 179 -15.93 -12.17 -23.37
C ASN A 179 -14.69 -11.27 -23.56
N GLY A 180 -14.71 -10.04 -23.01
CA GLY A 180 -13.58 -9.12 -23.05
C GLY A 180 -12.51 -9.47 -22.02
N GLU A 181 -11.35 -8.81 -22.06
CA GLU A 181 -10.26 -9.02 -21.11
C GLU A 181 -10.62 -8.61 -19.68
N CYS A 182 -10.35 -9.48 -18.70
CA CYS A 182 -10.45 -9.15 -17.27
C CYS A 182 -9.24 -8.32 -16.83
N ASN A 183 -9.17 -7.07 -17.29
CA ASN A 183 -8.05 -6.18 -17.07
C ASN A 183 -8.23 -5.22 -15.88
N GLY A 184 -9.36 -5.30 -15.17
CA GLY A 184 -9.67 -4.44 -14.04
C GLY A 184 -10.08 -3.02 -14.42
N LYS A 185 -10.51 -2.78 -15.67
CA LYS A 185 -11.06 -1.50 -16.14
C LYS A 185 -12.54 -1.65 -16.49
N PHE A 186 -13.40 -0.91 -15.80
CA PHE A 186 -14.84 -0.96 -16.01
C PHE A 186 -15.19 -0.08 -17.21
N ASN A 187 -15.08 -0.66 -18.41
CA ASN A 187 -15.38 0.02 -19.67
C ASN A 187 -16.81 -0.27 -20.14
N SER A 188 -17.21 0.27 -21.29
CA SER A 188 -18.54 0.03 -21.88
C SER A 188 -18.84 -1.47 -22.06
N SER A 189 -17.84 -2.30 -22.39
CA SER A 189 -18.06 -3.75 -22.55
C SER A 189 -18.40 -4.44 -21.22
N THR A 190 -17.82 -3.97 -20.11
CA THR A 190 -18.13 -4.48 -18.76
C THR A 190 -19.53 -4.03 -18.34
N GLU A 191 -19.88 -2.76 -18.61
CA GLU A 191 -21.21 -2.20 -18.34
C GLU A 191 -22.31 -2.95 -19.10
N ILE A 192 -22.11 -3.23 -20.39
CA ILE A 192 -23.07 -3.98 -21.21
C ILE A 192 -23.23 -5.40 -20.66
N ALA A 193 -22.13 -6.10 -20.37
CA ALA A 193 -22.17 -7.45 -19.81
C ALA A 193 -22.90 -7.51 -18.47
N LEU A 194 -22.69 -6.50 -17.62
CA LEU A 194 -23.40 -6.39 -16.35
C LEU A 194 -24.90 -6.15 -16.57
N LYS A 195 -25.28 -5.22 -17.45
CA LYS A 195 -26.70 -4.99 -17.80
C LYS A 195 -27.40 -6.24 -18.33
N ASP A 196 -26.72 -7.02 -19.16
CA ASP A 196 -27.24 -8.28 -19.67
C ASP A 196 -27.41 -9.32 -18.54
N TYR A 197 -26.45 -9.38 -17.61
CA TYR A 197 -26.52 -10.21 -16.41
C TYR A 197 -27.67 -9.81 -15.50
N GLU A 198 -27.79 -8.52 -15.17
CA GLU A 198 -28.86 -7.94 -14.36
C GLU A 198 -30.22 -8.28 -14.96
N LYS A 199 -30.40 -8.02 -16.25
CA LYS A 199 -31.63 -8.31 -16.99
C LYS A 199 -31.99 -9.79 -16.95
N LYS A 200 -31.02 -10.69 -17.10
CA LYS A 200 -31.28 -12.15 -17.07
C LYS A 200 -31.75 -12.62 -15.70
N HIS A 201 -31.27 -12.01 -14.62
CA HIS A 201 -31.52 -12.44 -13.25
C HIS A 201 -32.59 -11.61 -12.53
N GLY A 202 -33.23 -10.65 -13.22
CA GLY A 202 -34.29 -9.83 -12.65
C GLY A 202 -33.79 -8.80 -11.64
N LEU A 203 -32.52 -8.38 -11.76
CA LEU A 203 -31.93 -7.29 -10.97
C LEU A 203 -32.24 -5.92 -11.60
N PRO A 204 -32.08 -4.81 -10.87
CA PRO A 204 -32.10 -3.47 -11.46
C PRO A 204 -31.10 -3.37 -12.63
N VAL A 205 -31.56 -2.93 -13.81
CA VAL A 205 -30.73 -2.87 -15.02
C VAL A 205 -30.12 -1.47 -15.17
N ASP A 206 -29.19 -1.12 -14.30
CA ASP A 206 -28.51 0.18 -14.29
C ASP A 206 -27.05 0.10 -14.76
N GLY A 207 -26.46 -1.10 -14.81
CA GLY A 207 -25.05 -1.31 -15.15
C GLY A 207 -24.08 -0.77 -14.11
N VAL A 208 -24.54 -0.63 -12.87
CA VAL A 208 -23.75 -0.23 -11.72
C VAL A 208 -23.68 -1.42 -10.78
N ALA A 209 -22.51 -2.03 -10.65
CA ALA A 209 -22.35 -3.13 -9.72
C ALA A 209 -22.42 -2.61 -8.28
N GLY A 210 -23.52 -2.94 -7.63
CA GLY A 210 -23.80 -2.60 -6.25
C GLY A 210 -23.94 -3.83 -5.36
N TYR A 211 -24.51 -3.62 -4.18
CA TYR A 211 -24.64 -4.64 -3.15
C TYR A 211 -25.38 -5.89 -3.64
N HIS A 212 -26.48 -5.71 -4.39
CA HIS A 212 -27.28 -6.82 -4.92
C HIS A 212 -26.49 -7.63 -5.96
N ASP A 213 -25.72 -6.97 -6.83
CA ASP A 213 -24.87 -7.64 -7.82
C ASP A 213 -23.77 -8.44 -7.15
N TYR A 214 -23.16 -7.90 -6.09
CA TYR A 214 -22.11 -8.59 -5.35
C TYR A 214 -22.60 -9.88 -4.70
N ILE A 215 -23.80 -9.88 -4.11
CA ILE A 215 -24.42 -11.10 -3.58
C ILE A 215 -24.68 -12.08 -4.73
N HIS A 216 -25.31 -11.61 -5.81
CA HIS A 216 -25.74 -12.49 -6.91
C HIS A 216 -24.54 -13.09 -7.68
N LEU A 217 -23.43 -12.37 -7.75
CA LEU A 217 -22.14 -12.82 -8.31
C LEU A 217 -21.31 -13.66 -7.33
N GLY A 218 -21.78 -13.90 -6.10
CA GLY A 218 -21.09 -14.69 -5.08
C GLY A 218 -19.77 -14.05 -4.64
N LEU A 219 -19.77 -12.73 -4.47
CA LEU A 219 -18.63 -11.93 -4.05
C LEU A 219 -18.67 -11.54 -2.58
N ILE A 220 -19.88 -11.46 -2.02
CA ILE A 220 -20.16 -11.21 -0.61
C ILE A 220 -21.37 -12.04 -0.18
N GLU A 221 -21.57 -12.18 1.14
CA GLU A 221 -22.69 -12.88 1.78
C GLU A 221 -23.61 -11.90 2.52
#